data_AF-A0A820PAY6-F1
#
_entry.id   AF-A0A820PAY6-F1
#
_cell.length_a   1.000
_cell.length_b   1.000
_cell.length_c   1.000
_cell.angle_alpha   90.00
_cell.angle_beta   90.00
_cell.angle_gamma   90.00
#
_symmetry.space_group_name_H-M   'P 1'
#
loop_
_entity.id
_entity.type
_entity.pdbx_description
1 polymer ?
#
loop_
_entity_poly.entity_id
_entity_poly.type
_entity_poly.pdbx_seq_one_letter_code
_entity_poly.pdbx_strand_id
1 'polypeptide(L)'
;MLVIRTMWPVIMLPNSKKTADYKFNSSYILNGLTIAQLAAKDNYRLLRQSVDCQRWTFPPTKIEAAYNPSLNSICEILFSDPNRFFSFGFINLFCIEDTSIMAVSIDLLRYEKKQQISHTAIGSTMGHEITHGFDIIGRQYDENGNVVPWWINEKIDAYNKQIECFIQQYSNYTVPGVNRQVDGVLTVSENLADNGGLKEAFFVTVFLLFN
;
A
#
# COMPACT_ATOMS: atom_id res chain seq x y z
N MET A 1 -17.80 0.00 6.52
CA MET A 1 -17.82 -1.40 6.03
C MET A 1 -17.80 -1.49 4.51
N LEU A 2 -18.41 -0.55 3.77
CA LEU A 2 -18.40 -0.52 2.30
C LEU A 2 -16.99 -0.33 1.71
N VAL A 3 -16.20 0.62 2.24
CA VAL A 3 -14.82 0.89 1.79
C VAL A 3 -13.93 -0.39 1.78
N ILE A 4 -13.93 -1.18 2.86
CA ILE A 4 -13.16 -2.46 2.90
C ILE A 4 -13.70 -3.46 1.87
N ARG A 5 -15.02 -3.53 1.67
CA ARG A 5 -15.64 -4.51 0.77
C ARG A 5 -15.36 -4.24 -0.70
N THR A 6 -15.17 -2.98 -1.08
CA THR A 6 -14.85 -2.58 -2.46
C THR A 6 -13.35 -2.41 -2.68
N MET A 7 -12.53 -2.60 -1.64
CA MET A 7 -11.08 -2.43 -1.72
C MET A 7 -10.49 -3.50 -2.65
N TRP A 8 -9.80 -3.07 -3.70
CA TRP A 8 -9.32 -3.99 -4.73
C TRP A 8 -7.79 -4.21 -4.67
N PRO A 9 -7.32 -5.47 -4.58
CA PRO A 9 -5.89 -5.74 -4.61
C PRO A 9 -5.34 -5.79 -6.04
N VAL A 10 -4.22 -5.13 -6.28
CA VAL A 10 -3.50 -5.13 -7.56
C VAL A 10 -2.19 -5.90 -7.38
N ILE A 11 -2.22 -7.21 -7.71
CA ILE A 11 -1.14 -8.18 -7.41
C ILE A 11 -0.42 -8.70 -8.68
N MET A 12 -0.91 -8.41 -9.90
CA MET A 12 -0.40 -9.00 -11.14
C MET A 12 0.45 -8.08 -12.01
N LEU A 13 1.67 -8.53 -12.40
CA LEU A 13 2.55 -7.84 -13.35
C LEU A 13 1.77 -7.28 -14.55
N PRO A 14 1.97 -6.00 -14.92
CA PRO A 14 1.16 -5.36 -15.95
C PRO A 14 1.31 -6.06 -17.31
N ASN A 15 0.17 -6.41 -17.91
CA ASN A 15 0.10 -6.99 -19.26
C ASN A 15 0.49 -6.00 -20.39
N SER A 16 0.70 -4.71 -20.09
CA SER A 16 0.95 -3.71 -21.12
C SER A 16 2.41 -3.27 -21.16
N LYS A 17 3.15 -3.78 -22.15
CA LYS A 17 4.38 -3.12 -22.62
C LYS A 17 3.99 -1.85 -23.37
N LYS A 18 3.69 -0.75 -22.66
CA LYS A 18 3.66 0.60 -23.25
C LYS A 18 5.08 1.17 -23.37
N THR A 19 6.01 0.43 -23.96
CA THR A 19 7.22 1.05 -24.47
C THR A 19 6.92 1.50 -25.89
N ALA A 20 6.36 2.70 -26.02
CA ALA A 20 6.29 3.37 -27.31
C ALA A 20 7.72 3.51 -27.88
N ASP A 21 7.87 3.37 -29.19
CA ASP A 21 9.11 3.38 -29.96
C ASP A 21 10.03 4.59 -29.66
N TYR A 22 10.79 4.52 -28.57
CA TYR A 22 11.74 5.55 -28.18
C TYR A 22 13.16 5.12 -28.53
N LYS A 23 13.86 5.95 -29.32
CA LYS A 23 15.27 5.77 -29.65
C LYS A 23 16.13 6.65 -28.76
N PHE A 24 16.97 6.02 -27.95
CA PHE A 24 17.95 6.73 -27.14
C PHE A 24 19.01 7.39 -28.03
N ASN A 25 19.33 8.65 -27.73
CA ASN A 25 20.46 9.38 -28.28
C ASN A 25 21.73 9.11 -27.43
N SER A 26 22.92 9.42 -27.94
CA SER A 26 24.17 9.37 -27.17
C SER A 26 24.24 10.44 -26.06
N SER A 27 23.48 11.54 -26.18
CA SER A 27 23.42 12.60 -25.16
C SER A 27 22.40 12.28 -24.06
N TYR A 28 22.90 12.18 -22.82
CA TYR A 28 22.08 11.94 -21.63
C TYR A 28 21.02 13.03 -21.39
N ILE A 29 21.40 14.31 -21.53
CA ILE A 29 20.49 15.43 -21.30
C ILE A 29 19.35 15.43 -22.33
N LEU A 30 19.66 15.16 -23.61
CA LEU A 30 18.63 15.06 -24.64
C LEU A 30 17.68 13.89 -24.37
N ASN A 31 18.19 12.76 -23.87
CA ASN A 31 17.34 11.65 -23.45
C ASN A 31 16.41 12.04 -22.29
N GLY A 32 16.96 12.69 -21.26
CA GLY A 32 16.17 13.15 -20.11
C GLY A 32 15.06 14.13 -20.51
N LEU A 33 15.38 15.11 -21.34
CA LEU A 33 14.40 16.07 -21.87
C LEU A 33 13.31 15.39 -22.68
N THR A 34 13.68 14.43 -23.53
CA THR A 34 12.70 13.74 -24.38
C THR A 34 11.76 12.85 -23.57
N ILE A 35 12.27 12.13 -22.56
CA ILE A 35 11.45 11.33 -21.65
C ILE A 35 10.47 12.24 -20.88
N ALA A 36 10.92 13.38 -20.37
CA ALA A 36 10.05 14.34 -19.68
C ALA A 36 8.93 14.88 -20.60
N GLN A 37 9.26 15.21 -21.85
CA GLN A 37 8.28 15.64 -22.84
C GLN A 37 7.25 14.55 -23.17
N LEU A 38 7.69 13.30 -23.30
CA LEU A 38 6.80 12.16 -23.53
C LEU A 38 5.85 11.94 -22.36
N ALA A 39 6.39 11.91 -21.13
CA ALA A 39 5.58 11.76 -19.92
C ALA A 39 4.53 12.88 -19.78
N ALA A 40 4.92 14.13 -20.07
CA ALA A 40 3.99 15.25 -20.09
C ALA A 40 2.89 15.05 -21.14
N LYS A 41 3.27 14.70 -22.38
CA LYS A 41 2.32 14.48 -23.48
C LYS A 41 1.35 13.33 -23.18
N ASP A 42 1.83 12.26 -22.56
CA ASP A 42 0.99 11.14 -22.16
C ASP A 42 0.01 11.55 -21.05
N ASN A 43 0.43 12.33 -20.06
CA ASN A 43 -0.49 12.89 -19.07
C ASN A 43 -1.54 13.80 -19.71
N TYR A 44 -1.16 14.64 -20.68
CA TYR A 44 -2.12 15.48 -21.41
C TYR A 44 -3.12 14.66 -22.24
N ARG A 45 -2.72 13.52 -22.80
CA ARG A 45 -3.61 12.63 -23.55
C ARG A 45 -4.69 12.00 -22.69
N LEU A 46 -4.41 11.81 -21.40
CA LEU A 46 -5.37 11.24 -20.44
C LEU A 46 -6.45 12.24 -20.02
N LEU A 47 -6.26 13.54 -20.29
CA LEU A 47 -7.30 14.53 -20.01
C LEU A 47 -8.56 14.21 -20.82
N ARG A 48 -9.72 14.25 -20.16
CA ARG A 48 -11.04 13.91 -20.71
C ARG A 48 -11.24 12.43 -21.09
N GLN A 49 -10.33 11.55 -20.71
CA GLN A 49 -10.54 10.10 -20.78
C GLN A 49 -11.10 9.60 -19.44
N SER A 50 -11.74 8.43 -19.45
CA SER A 50 -12.09 7.72 -18.23
C SER A 50 -10.83 7.28 -17.48
N VAL A 51 -10.91 7.20 -16.16
CA VAL A 51 -9.82 6.71 -15.32
C VAL A 51 -9.54 5.24 -15.65
N ASP A 52 -8.26 4.92 -15.87
CA ASP A 52 -7.79 3.54 -16.07
C ASP A 52 -7.54 2.88 -14.70
N CYS A 53 -8.54 2.16 -14.18
CA CYS A 53 -8.46 1.49 -12.89
C CYS A 53 -7.51 0.28 -12.86
N GLN A 54 -7.00 -0.17 -14.02
CA GLN A 54 -6.01 -1.24 -14.11
C GLN A 54 -4.58 -0.70 -14.10
N ARG A 55 -4.41 0.62 -14.10
CA ARG A 55 -3.09 1.26 -14.05
C ARG A 55 -2.46 1.09 -12.66
N TRP A 56 -1.23 0.62 -12.67
CA TRP A 56 -0.41 0.47 -11.46
C TRP A 56 0.06 1.82 -10.91
N THR A 57 0.08 1.94 -9.58
CA THR A 57 0.57 3.14 -8.87
C THR A 57 2.09 3.31 -9.02
N PHE A 58 2.83 2.21 -9.11
CA PHE A 58 4.28 2.21 -9.27
C PHE A 58 4.74 1.03 -10.14
N PRO A 59 5.95 1.09 -10.74
CA PRO A 59 6.41 0.03 -11.64
C PRO A 59 6.63 -1.29 -10.90
N PRO A 60 6.52 -2.44 -11.61
CA PRO A 60 6.74 -3.77 -11.06
C PRO A 60 8.14 -3.99 -10.47
N THR A 61 9.09 -3.08 -10.70
CA THR A 61 10.47 -3.12 -10.21
C THR A 61 10.67 -2.49 -8.82
N LYS A 62 9.65 -1.81 -8.28
CA LYS A 62 9.71 -1.12 -6.99
C LYS A 62 9.32 -2.08 -5.87
N ILE A 63 10.16 -2.23 -4.85
CA ILE A 63 9.83 -2.99 -3.64
C ILE A 63 9.08 -2.03 -2.72
N GLU A 64 7.76 -2.02 -2.82
CA GLU A 64 6.88 -1.18 -2.01
C GLU A 64 5.45 -1.75 -2.05
N ALA A 65 4.64 -1.37 -1.06
CA ALA A 65 3.19 -1.44 -1.10
C ALA A 65 2.64 0.00 -1.06
N ALA A 66 1.45 0.23 -1.60
CA ALA A 66 0.75 1.49 -1.40
C ALA A 66 -0.76 1.37 -1.55
N TYR A 67 -1.48 2.13 -0.75
CA TYR A 67 -2.88 2.42 -0.90
C TYR A 67 -3.13 3.62 -1.83
N ASN A 68 -4.10 3.49 -2.75
CA ASN A 68 -4.60 4.57 -3.58
C ASN A 68 -6.05 4.90 -3.17
N PRO A 69 -6.30 6.05 -2.52
CA PRO A 69 -7.64 6.42 -2.05
C PRO A 69 -8.61 6.70 -3.21
N SER A 70 -8.16 7.24 -4.34
CA SER A 70 -9.02 7.56 -5.47
C SER A 70 -9.49 6.34 -6.26
N LEU A 71 -8.77 5.23 -6.16
CA LEU A 71 -9.17 3.94 -6.74
C LEU A 71 -9.70 2.96 -5.70
N ASN A 72 -9.64 3.33 -4.42
CA ASN A 72 -9.80 2.46 -3.27
C ASN A 72 -9.08 1.11 -3.48
N SER A 73 -7.80 1.15 -3.86
CA SER A 73 -7.04 -0.04 -4.22
C SER A 73 -5.71 -0.13 -3.48
N ILE A 74 -5.27 -1.36 -3.23
CA ILE A 74 -3.95 -1.64 -2.63
C ILE A 74 -3.09 -2.26 -3.72
N CYS A 75 -1.94 -1.66 -3.98
CA CYS A 75 -0.93 -2.20 -4.87
C CYS A 75 0.21 -2.74 -4.02
N GLU A 76 0.50 -4.04 -4.13
CA GLU A 76 1.61 -4.68 -3.42
C GLU A 76 2.42 -5.48 -4.43
N ILE A 77 3.73 -5.29 -4.42
CA ILE A 77 4.64 -6.00 -5.33
C ILE A 77 5.46 -7.00 -4.54
N LEU A 78 5.07 -8.26 -4.68
CA LEU A 78 5.76 -9.41 -4.10
C LEU A 78 6.74 -9.96 -5.14
N PHE A 79 8.05 -9.74 -4.93
CA PHE A 79 9.06 -10.36 -5.78
C PHE A 79 9.37 -11.78 -5.29
N SER A 80 9.17 -12.77 -6.16
CA SER A 80 9.88 -14.05 -6.09
C SER A 80 10.97 -14.10 -7.17
N ASP A 81 12.15 -13.54 -6.91
CA ASP A 81 13.33 -13.87 -7.72
C ASP A 81 14.14 -14.96 -6.99
N PRO A 82 14.14 -16.22 -7.47
CA PRO A 82 14.88 -17.30 -6.83
C PRO A 82 16.41 -17.15 -6.92
N ASN A 83 16.94 -16.24 -7.75
CA ASN A 83 18.37 -16.07 -7.99
C ASN A 83 18.94 -14.75 -7.43
N ARG A 84 18.09 -13.84 -6.94
CA ARG A 84 18.53 -12.63 -6.22
C ARG A 84 18.22 -12.79 -4.73
N PHE A 85 19.20 -13.31 -4.00
CA PHE A 85 19.25 -13.26 -2.54
C PHE A 85 19.36 -11.80 -2.07
N PHE A 86 18.26 -11.06 -2.10
CA PHE A 86 18.02 -9.93 -1.20
C PHE A 86 16.74 -10.23 -0.43
N SER A 87 16.96 -10.69 0.81
CA SER A 87 15.94 -11.02 1.78
C SER A 87 15.19 -9.76 2.22
N PHE A 88 14.02 -9.54 1.65
CA PHE A 88 12.81 -9.31 2.45
C PHE A 88 11.79 -10.33 1.96
N GLY A 89 11.81 -11.51 2.59
CA GLY A 89 11.00 -12.63 2.15
C GLY A 89 9.53 -12.37 2.43
N PHE A 90 8.77 -11.97 1.42
CA PHE A 90 7.31 -12.01 1.45
C PHE A 90 6.78 -12.69 0.19
N ILE A 91 5.85 -13.60 0.45
CA ILE A 91 5.46 -14.79 -0.32
C ILE A 91 4.50 -14.43 -1.46
N ASN A 92 4.40 -15.29 -2.48
CA ASN A 92 3.41 -15.19 -3.56
C ASN A 92 1.96 -15.18 -3.04
N LEU A 93 1.17 -14.23 -3.52
CA LEU A 93 -0.26 -14.10 -3.22
C LEU A 93 -1.07 -14.46 -4.49
N PHE A 94 -2.04 -15.37 -4.38
CA PHE A 94 -2.96 -15.71 -5.48
C PHE A 94 -4.34 -15.13 -5.18
N CYS A 95 -4.90 -14.34 -6.10
CA CYS A 95 -6.34 -14.07 -6.10
C CYS A 95 -7.06 -15.33 -6.60
N ILE A 96 -7.93 -15.93 -5.78
CA ILE A 96 -8.89 -16.93 -6.24
C ILE A 96 -10.07 -16.18 -6.85
N GLU A 97 -10.34 -16.40 -8.14
CA GLU A 97 -11.23 -15.57 -8.97
C GLU A 97 -12.72 -15.54 -8.58
N ASP A 98 -13.17 -16.26 -7.55
CA ASP A 98 -14.61 -16.37 -7.23
C ASP A 98 -14.99 -16.20 -5.75
N THR A 99 -14.05 -15.77 -4.90
CA THR A 99 -14.36 -15.46 -3.51
C THR A 99 -13.82 -14.09 -3.16
N SER A 100 -14.62 -13.25 -2.47
CA SER A 100 -14.16 -12.03 -1.78
C SER A 100 -13.20 -12.32 -0.62
N ILE A 101 -12.45 -13.42 -0.70
CA ILE A 101 -11.49 -13.96 0.24
C ILE A 101 -10.15 -13.92 -0.48
N MET A 102 -9.24 -13.10 0.03
CA MET A 102 -7.85 -13.16 -0.36
C MET A 102 -7.25 -14.44 0.24
N ALA A 103 -6.90 -15.40 -0.61
CA ALA A 103 -6.27 -16.65 -0.18
C ALA A 103 -4.76 -16.54 -0.32
N VAL A 104 -4.05 -16.55 0.81
CA VAL A 104 -2.59 -16.59 0.86
C VAL A 104 -2.13 -18.03 0.63
N SER A 105 -1.74 -18.38 -0.60
CA SER A 105 -1.09 -19.68 -0.84
C SER A 105 0.40 -19.59 -0.53
N ILE A 106 0.79 -20.06 0.66
CA ILE A 106 2.19 -20.15 1.09
C ILE A 106 2.82 -21.44 0.55
N ASP A 107 3.26 -21.43 -0.70
CA ASP A 107 3.92 -22.60 -1.29
C ASP A 107 5.43 -22.71 -1.00
N LEU A 108 5.98 -21.91 -0.07
CA LEU A 108 7.43 -21.86 0.16
C LEU A 108 7.95 -22.10 1.58
N LEU A 109 7.13 -22.50 2.55
CA LEU A 109 7.62 -22.73 3.92
C LEU A 109 7.13 -24.05 4.51
N ARG A 110 7.84 -25.15 4.21
CA ARG A 110 7.69 -26.47 4.86
C ARG A 110 8.15 -26.51 6.35
N TYR A 111 8.08 -25.39 7.07
CA TYR A 111 8.48 -25.33 8.49
C TYR A 111 7.56 -24.36 9.25
N GLU A 112 6.74 -24.88 10.16
CA GLU A 112 5.67 -24.16 10.88
C GLU A 112 6.13 -22.82 11.48
N LYS A 113 7.35 -22.79 12.03
CA LYS A 113 7.93 -21.57 12.65
C LYS A 113 8.19 -20.43 11.66
N LYS A 114 8.42 -20.73 10.37
CA LYS A 114 8.61 -19.71 9.32
C LYS A 114 7.28 -19.20 8.77
N GLN A 115 6.23 -20.02 8.77
CA GLN A 115 4.90 -19.59 8.33
C GLN A 115 4.34 -18.47 9.22
N GLN A 116 4.51 -18.58 10.55
CA GLN A 116 4.09 -17.54 11.51
C GLN A 116 4.73 -16.17 11.26
N ILE A 117 6.04 -16.17 10.98
CA ILE A 117 6.80 -14.95 10.69
C ILE A 117 6.30 -14.31 9.39
N SER A 118 6.02 -15.13 8.37
CA SER A 118 5.48 -14.61 7.11
C SER A 118 4.05 -14.08 7.23
N HIS A 119 3.17 -14.73 7.98
CA HIS A 119 1.79 -14.24 8.17
C HIS A 119 1.78 -12.90 8.90
N THR A 120 2.57 -12.78 9.96
CA THR A 120 2.63 -11.55 10.75
C THR A 120 3.16 -10.39 9.92
N ALA A 121 4.17 -10.64 9.07
CA ALA A 121 4.81 -9.56 8.35
C ALA A 121 4.12 -9.17 7.03
N ILE A 122 3.56 -10.12 6.27
CA ILE A 122 2.66 -9.78 5.14
C ILE A 122 1.37 -9.17 5.68
N GLY A 123 0.81 -9.79 6.72
CA GLY A 123 -0.39 -9.30 7.38
C GLY A 123 -0.22 -7.89 7.93
N SER A 124 0.97 -7.55 8.44
CA SER A 124 1.22 -6.19 8.94
C SER A 124 1.32 -5.19 7.80
N THR A 125 2.01 -5.51 6.71
CA THR A 125 2.12 -4.64 5.53
C THR A 125 0.74 -4.43 4.90
N MET A 126 0.01 -5.51 4.68
CA MET A 126 -1.31 -5.43 4.07
C MET A 126 -2.33 -4.74 4.97
N GLY A 127 -2.27 -5.02 6.29
CA GLY A 127 -3.09 -4.32 7.27
C GLY A 127 -2.72 -2.83 7.38
N HIS A 128 -1.46 -2.47 7.18
CA HIS A 128 -0.99 -1.09 7.10
C HIS A 128 -1.65 -0.38 5.89
N GLU A 129 -1.58 -0.98 4.70
CA GLU A 129 -2.23 -0.42 3.51
C GLU A 129 -3.76 -0.34 3.61
N ILE A 130 -4.40 -1.33 4.26
CA ILE A 130 -5.84 -1.26 4.55
C ILE A 130 -6.15 -0.09 5.49
N THR A 131 -5.30 0.14 6.48
CA THR A 131 -5.49 1.20 7.48
C THR A 131 -5.38 2.59 6.85
N HIS A 132 -4.57 2.77 5.79
CA HIS A 132 -4.56 4.02 5.03
C HIS A 132 -5.91 4.40 4.43
N GLY A 133 -6.80 3.44 4.16
CA GLY A 133 -8.20 3.72 3.78
C GLY A 133 -9.02 4.42 4.86
N PHE A 134 -8.53 4.45 6.09
CA PHE A 134 -9.21 5.00 7.27
C PHE A 134 -8.38 6.02 8.03
N ASP A 135 -7.20 6.38 7.52
CA ASP A 135 -6.34 7.37 8.16
C ASP A 135 -6.90 8.80 8.01
N ILE A 136 -6.11 9.81 8.37
CA ILE A 136 -6.52 11.22 8.34
C ILE A 136 -6.99 11.66 6.95
N ILE A 137 -6.37 11.12 5.90
CA ILE A 137 -6.64 11.44 4.51
C ILE A 137 -7.66 10.44 3.95
N GLY A 138 -7.43 9.14 4.11
CA GLY A 138 -8.26 8.08 3.54
C GLY A 138 -9.71 8.12 4.01
N ARG A 139 -9.97 8.49 5.27
CA ARG A 139 -11.34 8.62 5.80
C ARG A 139 -12.22 9.61 5.04
N GLN A 140 -11.64 10.49 4.23
CA GLN A 140 -12.37 11.48 3.42
C GLN A 140 -12.88 10.87 2.10
N TYR A 141 -12.43 9.67 1.75
CA TYR A 141 -12.77 8.98 0.51
C TYR A 141 -13.82 7.90 0.78
N ASP A 142 -14.89 7.86 -0.01
CA ASP A 142 -15.89 6.79 0.04
C ASP A 142 -15.40 5.51 -0.67
N GLU A 143 -16.26 4.50 -0.72
CA GLU A 143 -15.98 3.20 -1.34
C GLU A 143 -15.67 3.27 -2.84
N ASN A 144 -15.96 4.39 -3.50
CA ASN A 144 -15.73 4.64 -4.92
C ASN A 144 -14.54 5.60 -5.14
N GLY A 145 -13.86 6.01 -4.07
CA GLY A 145 -12.73 6.94 -4.13
C GLY A 145 -13.12 8.41 -4.34
N ASN A 146 -14.37 8.78 -4.03
CA ASN A 146 -14.80 10.19 -4.05
C ASN A 146 -14.56 10.86 -2.71
N VAL A 147 -14.14 12.13 -2.73
CA VAL A 147 -14.00 12.94 -1.51
C VAL A 147 -15.37 13.38 -1.02
N VAL A 148 -15.91 12.66 -0.02
CA VAL A 148 -17.21 12.95 0.58
C VAL A 148 -17.18 12.75 2.10
N PRO A 149 -17.83 13.61 2.90
CA PRO A 149 -17.91 13.43 4.35
C PRO A 149 -18.92 12.33 4.70
N TRP A 150 -18.47 11.08 4.75
CA TRP A 150 -19.33 9.92 5.06
C TRP A 150 -19.32 9.50 6.54
N TRP A 151 -18.51 10.17 7.37
CA TRP A 151 -18.49 9.98 8.83
C TRP A 151 -19.39 11.01 9.51
N ILE A 152 -20.14 10.59 10.52
CA ILE A 152 -20.87 11.52 11.39
C ILE A 152 -19.89 12.25 12.33
N ASN A 153 -20.20 13.51 12.67
CA ASN A 153 -19.33 14.39 13.47
C ASN A 153 -18.88 13.76 14.79
N GLU A 154 -19.77 13.07 15.49
CA GLU A 154 -19.46 12.37 16.75
C GLU A 154 -18.32 11.35 16.62
N LYS A 155 -18.25 10.65 15.47
CA LYS A 155 -17.17 9.69 15.18
C LYS A 155 -15.88 10.39 14.83
N ILE A 156 -15.95 11.52 14.14
CA ILE A 156 -14.78 12.35 13.82
C ILE A 156 -14.16 12.89 15.11
N ASP A 157 -14.97 13.38 16.05
CA ASP A 157 -14.47 13.89 17.34
C ASP A 157 -13.81 12.78 18.17
N ALA A 158 -14.42 11.59 18.22
CA ALA A 158 -13.85 10.44 18.90
C ALA A 158 -12.54 9.96 18.24
N TYR A 159 -12.46 10.03 16.92
CA TYR A 159 -11.28 9.67 16.15
C TYR A 159 -10.13 10.67 16.35
N ASN A 160 -10.42 11.97 16.33
CA ASN A 160 -9.43 13.02 16.57
C ASN A 160 -8.79 12.90 17.97
N LYS A 161 -9.57 12.52 18.99
CA LYS A 161 -9.03 12.23 20.33
C LYS A 161 -8.03 11.07 20.34
N GLN A 162 -8.26 10.05 19.52
CA GLN A 162 -7.33 8.92 19.39
C GLN A 162 -6.06 9.33 18.65
N ILE A 163 -6.20 10.09 17.55
CA ILE A 163 -5.06 10.66 16.81
C ILE A 163 -4.15 11.47 17.73
N GLU A 164 -4.72 12.29 18.61
CA GLU A 164 -3.95 13.12 19.52
C GLU A 164 -3.01 12.29 20.42
N CYS A 165 -3.45 11.10 20.84
CA CYS A 165 -2.62 10.15 21.59
C CYS A 165 -1.39 9.71 20.76
N PHE A 166 -1.58 9.36 19.49
CA PHE A 166 -0.49 9.00 18.59
C PHE A 166 0.47 10.17 18.35
N ILE A 167 -0.07 11.38 18.11
CA ILE A 167 0.76 12.58 17.93
C ILE A 167 1.63 12.79 19.16
N GLN A 168 1.05 12.74 20.37
CA GLN A 168 1.78 12.94 21.62
C GLN A 168 2.83 11.85 21.85
N GLN A 169 2.47 10.59 21.63
CA GLN A 169 3.37 9.44 21.79
C GLN A 169 4.62 9.59 20.91
N TYR A 170 4.42 9.85 19.60
CA TYR A 170 5.52 9.92 18.65
C TYR A 170 6.29 11.24 18.75
N SER A 171 5.63 12.35 19.11
CA SER A 171 6.34 13.62 19.36
C SER A 171 7.30 13.55 20.55
N ASN A 172 7.02 12.67 21.53
CA ASN A 172 7.92 12.45 22.66
C ASN A 172 9.05 11.43 22.36
N TYR A 173 9.09 10.87 21.15
CA TYR A 173 10.12 9.92 20.75
C TYR A 173 11.32 10.63 20.13
N THR A 174 12.50 10.42 20.72
CA THR A 174 13.78 10.89 20.15
C THR A 174 14.48 9.72 19.47
N VAL A 175 14.78 9.87 18.18
CA VAL A 175 15.45 8.84 17.38
C VAL A 175 16.89 8.64 17.90
N PRO A 176 17.22 7.44 18.43
CA PRO A 176 18.57 7.15 18.90
C PRO A 176 19.60 7.30 17.78
N GLY A 177 20.76 7.87 18.08
CA GLY A 177 21.86 8.05 17.12
C GLY A 177 21.74 9.26 16.20
N VAL A 178 20.53 9.81 15.98
CA VAL A 178 20.32 11.05 15.20
C VAL A 178 20.03 12.25 16.12
N ASN A 179 19.59 11.99 17.36
CA ASN A 179 19.24 13.00 18.37
C ASN A 179 18.22 14.03 17.86
N ARG A 180 17.23 13.56 17.09
CA ARG A 180 16.09 14.35 16.61
C ARG A 180 14.80 13.75 17.14
N GLN A 181 13.87 14.61 17.53
CA GLN A 181 12.51 14.20 17.87
C GLN A 181 11.73 13.90 16.59
N VAL A 182 10.87 12.90 16.64
CA VAL A 182 9.92 12.61 15.58
C VAL A 182 8.85 13.71 15.58
N ASP A 183 8.48 14.18 14.40
CA ASP A 183 7.32 15.05 14.25
C ASP A 183 6.06 14.16 14.23
N GLY A 184 5.39 14.07 15.38
CA GLY A 184 4.19 13.26 15.53
C GLY A 184 3.04 13.74 14.66
N VAL A 185 2.96 15.04 14.32
CA VAL A 185 1.92 15.58 13.43
C VAL A 185 2.19 15.17 12.00
N LEU A 186 3.45 15.19 11.57
CA LEU A 186 3.85 14.78 10.22
C LEU A 186 3.66 13.27 9.99
N THR A 187 3.95 12.46 11.01
CA THR A 187 4.03 10.99 10.88
C THR A 187 2.76 10.24 11.26
N VAL A 188 1.73 10.91 11.80
CA VAL A 188 0.57 10.22 12.39
C VAL A 188 -0.21 9.32 11.43
N SER A 189 -0.23 9.61 10.12
CA SER A 189 -0.86 8.71 9.13
C SER A 189 -0.18 7.34 9.12
N GLU A 190 1.15 7.34 8.97
CA GLU A 190 1.98 6.13 8.98
C GLU A 190 1.95 5.44 10.34
N ASN A 191 2.04 6.21 11.43
CA ASN A 191 2.00 5.66 12.78
C ASN A 191 0.67 4.93 13.05
N LEU A 192 -0.45 5.48 12.57
CA LEU A 192 -1.75 4.83 12.66
C LEU A 192 -1.78 3.56 11.81
N ALA A 193 -1.27 3.62 10.58
CA ALA A 193 -1.20 2.48 9.67
C ALA A 193 -0.35 1.34 10.22
N ASP A 194 0.81 1.62 10.80
CA ASP A 194 1.69 0.65 11.45
C ASP A 194 1.01 -0.05 12.63
N ASN A 195 0.37 0.71 13.51
CA ASN A 195 -0.30 0.15 14.68
C ASN A 195 -1.57 -0.63 14.30
N GLY A 196 -2.33 -0.14 13.31
CA GLY A 196 -3.47 -0.84 12.75
C GLY A 196 -3.06 -2.14 12.08
N GLY A 197 -2.08 -2.09 11.18
CA GLY A 197 -1.57 -3.25 10.47
C GLY A 197 -1.03 -4.34 11.37
N LEU A 198 -0.19 -3.97 12.36
CA LEU A 198 0.34 -4.94 13.32
C LEU A 198 -0.76 -5.59 14.17
N LYS A 199 -1.77 -4.81 14.57
CA LYS A 199 -2.92 -5.30 15.34
C LYS A 199 -3.74 -6.31 14.53
N GLU A 200 -4.08 -5.99 13.29
CA GLU A 200 -4.83 -6.89 12.41
C GLU A 200 -4.02 -8.16 12.09
N ALA A 201 -2.71 -8.03 11.82
CA ALA A 201 -1.82 -9.14 11.61
C ALA A 201 -1.76 -10.08 12.82
N PHE A 202 -1.69 -9.53 14.03
CA PHE A 202 -1.72 -10.30 15.26
C PHE A 202 -3.03 -11.08 15.41
N PHE A 203 -4.17 -10.45 15.13
CA PHE A 203 -5.46 -11.15 15.19
C PHE A 203 -5.56 -12.30 14.19
N VAL A 204 -5.11 -12.09 12.95
CA VAL A 204 -5.09 -13.15 11.93
C VAL A 204 -4.17 -14.29 12.37
N THR A 205 -2.96 -13.99 12.83
CA THR A 205 -2.02 -15.01 13.30
C THR A 205 -2.61 -15.81 14.46
N VAL A 206 -3.22 -15.16 15.46
CA VAL A 206 -3.87 -15.85 16.57
C VAL A 206 -5.04 -16.70 16.08
N PHE A 207 -5.90 -16.17 15.22
CA PHE A 207 -7.04 -16.90 14.67
C PHE A 207 -6.61 -18.19 13.94
N LEU A 208 -5.55 -18.11 13.13
CA LEU A 208 -4.98 -19.25 12.39
C LEU A 208 -4.27 -20.28 13.27
N LEU A 209 -3.85 -19.91 14.49
CA LEU A 209 -3.18 -20.83 15.41
C LEU A 209 -4.16 -21.65 16.27
N PHE A 210 -5.40 -21.18 16.42
CA PHE A 210 -6.38 -21.77 17.34
C PHE A 210 -7.65 -22.29 16.66
N ASN A 211 -7.72 -22.28 15.33
CA ASN A 211 -8.78 -22.92 14.52
C ASN A 211 -8.15 -23.79 13.43
#